data_AF-A0A5J4U303-F1
#
_entry.id   AF-A0A5J4U303-F1
#
_cell.length_a   1.000
_cell.length_b   1.000
_cell.length_c   1.000
_cell.angle_alpha   90.00
_cell.angle_beta   90.00
_cell.angle_gamma   90.00
#
_symmetry.space_group_name_H-M   'P 1'
#
loop_
_entity.id
_entity.type
_entity.pdbx_description
1 polymer ?
#
loop_
_entity_poly.entity_id
_entity_poly.type
_entity_poly.pdbx_seq_one_letter_code
_entity_poly.pdbx_strand_id
1 'polypeptide(L)'
;LRSQTLSKQENACIYLNSLFNKKEDEEGRNLLDQTGVIDTLLNIYDTCDILSINRNFTQVFNSITHPSPNLNFRKQLFRENIYPSLLRLFVHKEDQFVAVDGIVSIFHLLLPGASDLKQPKTHPHFEVLRECGGIQKIFNLFRERKDKASKDFACFCIGMIFKARELECQIRREVLIYMKARLDRYDQGQQSTAFHALNCLALNPSNRYEIKREGIDIPKP
;
A
#
# COMPACT_ATOMS: atom_id res chain seq x y z
N LEU A 1 -27.96 -4.03 -12.78
CA LEU A 1 -28.55 -4.58 -11.54
C LEU A 1 -27.48 -5.36 -10.81
N ARG A 2 -27.23 -5.07 -9.52
CA ARG A 2 -26.24 -5.78 -8.70
C ARG A 2 -26.75 -7.21 -8.41
N SER A 3 -25.90 -8.22 -8.55
CA SER A 3 -26.31 -9.60 -8.30
C SER A 3 -26.63 -9.83 -6.82
N GLN A 4 -27.57 -10.72 -6.52
CA GLN A 4 -27.92 -11.08 -5.14
C GLN A 4 -26.71 -11.63 -4.37
N THR A 5 -25.81 -12.33 -5.06
CA THR A 5 -24.54 -12.81 -4.51
C THR A 5 -23.64 -11.65 -4.08
N LEU A 6 -23.47 -10.63 -4.93
CA LEU A 6 -22.59 -9.51 -4.62
C LEU A 6 -23.12 -8.65 -3.46
N SER A 7 -24.45 -8.54 -3.32
CA SER A 7 -25.08 -7.90 -2.15
C SER A 7 -24.83 -8.68 -0.85
N LYS A 8 -24.89 -10.02 -0.88
CA LYS A 8 -24.56 -10.85 0.30
C LYS A 8 -23.08 -10.71 0.68
N GLN A 9 -22.18 -10.72 -0.30
CA GLN A 9 -20.74 -10.52 -0.09
C GLN A 9 -20.44 -9.14 0.49
N GLU A 10 -21.13 -8.10 0.01
CA GLU A 10 -21.00 -6.75 0.58
C GLU A 10 -21.40 -6.71 2.05
N ASN A 11 -22.54 -7.29 2.41
CA ASN A 11 -22.99 -7.33 3.82
C ASN A 11 -21.98 -8.08 4.71
N ALA A 12 -21.37 -9.15 4.20
CA ALA A 12 -20.28 -9.83 4.89
C ALA A 12 -19.06 -8.91 5.07
N CYS A 13 -18.68 -8.14 4.05
CA CYS A 13 -17.57 -7.17 4.15
C CYS A 13 -17.86 -6.07 5.18
N ILE A 14 -19.10 -5.56 5.24
CA ILE A 14 -19.53 -4.59 6.26
C ILE A 14 -19.38 -5.19 7.67
N TYR A 15 -19.86 -6.43 7.85
CA TYR A 15 -19.77 -7.12 9.14
C TYR A 15 -18.32 -7.35 9.56
N LEU A 16 -17.48 -7.90 8.67
CA LEU A 16 -16.06 -8.12 8.92
C LEU A 16 -15.35 -6.80 9.23
N ASN A 17 -15.66 -5.72 8.52
CA ASN A 17 -15.11 -4.41 8.83
C ASN A 17 -15.47 -3.95 10.25
N SER A 18 -16.69 -4.21 10.73
CA SER A 18 -17.08 -3.90 12.11
C SER A 18 -16.33 -4.73 13.17
N LEU A 19 -15.89 -5.94 12.79
CA LEU A 19 -15.11 -6.81 13.66
C LEU A 19 -13.66 -6.34 13.79
N PHE A 20 -13.00 -6.04 12.67
CA PHE A 20 -11.54 -5.83 12.63
C PHE A 20 -11.10 -4.36 12.63
N ASN A 21 -11.96 -3.42 12.26
CA ASN A 21 -11.59 -2.01 12.18
C ASN A 21 -11.12 -1.50 13.55
N LYS A 22 -9.88 -1.00 13.61
CA LYS A 22 -9.20 -0.52 14.83
C LYS A 22 -9.11 -1.56 15.96
N LYS A 23 -9.24 -2.85 15.66
CA LYS A 23 -9.08 -3.93 16.65
C LYS A 23 -7.85 -4.77 16.34
N GLU A 24 -7.09 -5.11 17.37
CA GLU A 24 -6.00 -6.07 17.26
C GLU A 24 -6.55 -7.47 17.54
N ASP A 25 -6.64 -8.29 16.49
CA ASP A 25 -7.16 -9.66 16.55
C ASP A 25 -6.38 -10.53 15.55
N GLU A 26 -5.25 -11.09 16.00
CA GLU A 26 -4.39 -11.93 15.14
C GLU A 26 -5.00 -13.32 14.88
N GLU A 27 -5.68 -13.90 15.87
CA GLU A 27 -6.36 -15.20 15.72
C GLU A 27 -7.49 -15.12 14.69
N GLY A 28 -8.34 -14.10 14.79
CA GLY A 28 -9.42 -13.87 13.83
C GLY A 28 -8.89 -13.62 12.42
N ARG A 29 -7.79 -12.87 12.27
CA ARG A 29 -7.13 -12.64 10.98
C ARG A 29 -6.60 -13.91 10.35
N ASN A 30 -5.91 -14.73 11.14
CA ASN A 30 -5.43 -16.03 10.68
C ASN A 30 -6.58 -16.94 10.26
N LEU A 31 -7.70 -16.93 11.00
CA LEU A 31 -8.89 -17.69 10.64
C LEU A 31 -9.52 -17.20 9.33
N LEU A 32 -9.60 -15.88 9.09
CA LEU A 32 -10.10 -15.35 7.83
C LEU A 32 -9.26 -15.80 6.63
N ASP A 33 -7.94 -15.81 6.79
CA ASP A 33 -7.01 -16.27 5.76
C ASP A 33 -7.19 -17.78 5.50
N GLN A 34 -7.20 -18.59 6.55
CA GLN A 34 -7.43 -20.04 6.47
C GLN A 34 -8.78 -20.42 5.86
N THR A 35 -9.82 -19.61 6.08
CA THR A 35 -11.17 -19.84 5.54
C THR A 35 -11.35 -19.29 4.11
N GLY A 36 -10.30 -18.74 3.50
CA GLY A 36 -10.32 -18.28 2.11
C GLY A 36 -11.03 -16.92 1.90
N VAL A 37 -11.25 -16.15 2.99
CA VAL A 37 -11.87 -14.82 2.88
C VAL A 37 -10.98 -13.89 2.07
N ILE A 38 -9.66 -13.94 2.27
CA ILE A 38 -8.77 -13.04 1.54
C ILE A 38 -8.73 -13.40 0.05
N ASP A 39 -8.73 -14.68 -0.30
CA ASP A 39 -8.78 -15.12 -1.71
C ASP A 39 -10.11 -14.74 -2.36
N THR A 40 -11.20 -14.81 -1.60
CA THR A 40 -12.52 -14.33 -2.05
C THR A 40 -12.50 -12.82 -2.36
N LEU A 41 -11.87 -12.00 -1.49
CA LEU A 41 -11.73 -10.57 -1.73
C LEU A 41 -10.88 -10.28 -2.98
N LEU A 42 -9.75 -10.96 -3.16
CA LEU A 42 -8.93 -10.80 -4.36
C LEU A 42 -9.69 -11.22 -5.62
N ASN A 43 -10.44 -12.32 -5.58
CA ASN A 43 -11.26 -12.75 -6.70
C ASN A 43 -12.37 -11.74 -7.04
N ILE A 44 -12.97 -11.09 -6.04
CA ILE A 44 -13.91 -9.98 -6.28
C ILE A 44 -13.19 -8.84 -7.02
N TYR A 45 -11.99 -8.46 -6.55
CA TYR A 45 -11.20 -7.42 -7.20
C TYR A 45 -10.72 -7.78 -8.59
N ASP A 46 -10.55 -9.06 -8.93
CA ASP A 46 -10.11 -9.52 -10.25
C ASP A 46 -11.27 -9.59 -11.24
N THR A 47 -12.43 -10.07 -10.80
CA THR A 47 -13.49 -10.56 -11.72
C THR A 47 -14.70 -9.64 -11.81
N CYS A 48 -15.04 -8.90 -10.75
CA CYS A 48 -16.25 -8.07 -10.74
C CYS A 48 -16.05 -6.82 -11.61
N ASP A 49 -17.11 -6.27 -12.20
CA ASP A 49 -17.03 -4.95 -12.85
C ASP A 49 -16.48 -3.92 -11.84
N ILE A 50 -15.49 -3.11 -12.24
CA ILE A 50 -14.88 -2.12 -11.37
C ILE A 50 -15.91 -1.17 -10.76
N LEU A 51 -16.96 -0.80 -11.51
CA LEU A 51 -18.04 0.07 -11.06
C LEU A 51 -18.97 -0.60 -10.02
N SER A 52 -18.90 -1.92 -9.89
CA SER A 52 -19.64 -2.67 -8.87
C SER A 52 -18.87 -2.82 -7.56
N ILE A 53 -17.57 -2.52 -7.55
CA ILE A 53 -16.70 -2.59 -6.38
C ILE A 53 -16.78 -1.24 -5.66
N ASN A 54 -17.59 -1.17 -4.61
CA ASN A 54 -17.62 -0.01 -3.74
C ASN A 54 -16.65 -0.16 -2.55
N ARG A 55 -16.48 0.94 -1.80
CA ARG A 55 -15.57 1.01 -0.66
C ARG A 55 -15.77 -0.09 0.40
N ASN A 56 -16.95 -0.67 0.55
CA ASN A 56 -17.18 -1.73 1.54
C ASN A 56 -16.31 -2.96 1.26
N PHE A 57 -16.09 -3.28 -0.02
CA PHE A 57 -15.21 -4.39 -0.41
C PHE A 57 -13.73 -4.08 -0.18
N THR A 58 -13.29 -2.83 -0.34
CA THR A 58 -11.87 -2.47 -0.26
C THR A 58 -11.42 -2.14 1.16
N GLN A 59 -12.25 -1.43 1.94
CA GLN A 59 -11.89 -1.03 3.30
C GLN A 59 -11.73 -2.21 4.25
N VAL A 60 -12.47 -3.30 4.03
CA VAL A 60 -12.37 -4.51 4.88
C VAL A 60 -10.98 -5.12 4.78
N PHE A 61 -10.34 -5.09 3.60
CA PHE A 61 -8.97 -5.57 3.42
C PHE A 61 -7.98 -4.73 4.25
N ASN A 62 -8.19 -3.41 4.31
CA ASN A 62 -7.40 -2.52 5.16
C ASN A 62 -7.58 -2.83 6.65
N SER A 63 -8.82 -3.08 7.10
CA SER A 63 -9.12 -3.46 8.49
C SER A 63 -8.56 -4.83 8.87
N ILE A 64 -8.53 -5.78 7.92
CA ILE A 64 -7.90 -7.08 8.12
C ILE A 64 -6.38 -6.93 8.24
N THR A 65 -5.77 -6.05 7.44
CA THR A 65 -4.30 -5.86 7.43
C THR A 65 -3.79 -4.85 8.49
N HIS A 66 -4.67 -4.10 9.16
CA HIS A 66 -4.32 -3.09 10.18
C HIS A 66 -5.49 -2.81 11.16
N PRO A 67 -5.24 -2.63 12.48
CA PRO A 67 -3.95 -2.60 13.16
C PRO A 67 -3.44 -4.00 13.53
N SER A 68 -2.19 -4.28 13.24
CA SER A 68 -1.53 -5.53 13.65
C SER A 68 -0.14 -5.18 14.15
N PRO A 69 0.17 -5.45 15.43
CA PRO A 69 1.48 -5.16 16.00
C PRO A 69 2.56 -6.06 15.37
N ASN A 70 2.18 -7.26 14.95
CA ASN A 70 3.07 -8.21 14.28
C ASN A 70 2.95 -8.15 12.75
N LEU A 71 4.08 -7.96 12.07
CA LEU A 71 4.13 -7.98 10.60
C LEU A 71 3.98 -9.38 9.99
N ASN A 72 3.99 -10.46 10.78
CA ASN A 72 3.90 -11.84 10.30
C ASN A 72 2.62 -12.13 9.52
N PHE A 73 1.47 -11.65 10.01
CA PHE A 73 0.21 -11.80 9.28
C PHE A 73 0.27 -11.13 7.90
N ARG A 74 0.93 -9.97 7.78
CA ARG A 74 1.10 -9.30 6.47
C ARG A 74 2.05 -10.08 5.54
N LYS A 75 3.05 -10.79 6.10
CA LYS A 75 3.97 -11.64 5.31
C LYS A 75 3.26 -12.85 4.71
N GLN A 76 2.40 -13.53 5.48
CA GLN A 76 1.70 -14.74 5.00
C GLN A 76 0.67 -14.45 3.89
N LEU A 77 0.14 -13.23 3.82
CA LEU A 77 -0.85 -12.86 2.79
C LEU A 77 -0.30 -12.87 1.37
N PHE A 78 1.02 -12.97 1.18
CA PHE A 78 1.61 -12.98 -0.15
C PHE A 78 1.14 -14.19 -0.97
N ARG A 79 0.58 -13.91 -2.15
CA ARG A 79 0.21 -14.88 -3.17
C ARG A 79 0.29 -14.22 -4.55
N GLU A 80 0.39 -15.00 -5.61
CA GLU A 80 0.77 -14.51 -6.95
C GLU A 80 -0.15 -13.39 -7.49
N ASN A 81 -1.46 -13.49 -7.26
CA ASN A 81 -2.42 -12.50 -7.77
C ASN A 81 -2.60 -11.25 -6.88
N ILE A 82 -2.01 -11.19 -5.68
CA ILE A 82 -2.33 -10.12 -4.71
C ILE A 82 -2.09 -8.72 -5.26
N TYR A 83 -0.96 -8.51 -5.93
CA TYR A 83 -0.62 -7.22 -6.51
C TYR A 83 -1.49 -6.91 -7.73
N PRO A 84 -1.61 -7.78 -8.74
CA PRO A 84 -2.56 -7.59 -9.84
C PRO A 84 -3.98 -7.18 -9.39
N SER A 85 -4.55 -7.89 -8.41
CA SER A 85 -5.90 -7.64 -7.90
C SER A 85 -6.02 -6.26 -7.25
N LEU A 86 -5.09 -5.90 -6.36
CA LEU A 86 -5.10 -4.61 -5.68
C LEU A 86 -4.84 -3.45 -6.65
N LEU A 87 -3.97 -3.65 -7.64
CA LEU A 87 -3.65 -2.65 -8.67
C LEU A 87 -4.84 -2.37 -9.59
N ARG A 88 -5.78 -3.32 -9.77
CA ARG A 88 -7.01 -3.10 -10.54
C ARG A 88 -7.90 -2.02 -9.91
N LEU A 89 -7.84 -1.85 -8.58
CA LEU A 89 -8.62 -0.84 -7.87
C LEU A 89 -8.23 0.61 -8.24
N PHE A 90 -7.02 0.83 -8.78
CA PHE A 90 -6.53 2.17 -9.12
C PHE A 90 -7.31 2.82 -10.27
N VAL A 91 -7.93 2.02 -11.13
CA VAL A 91 -8.69 2.52 -12.28
C VAL A 91 -10.09 3.01 -11.91
N HIS A 92 -10.49 2.91 -10.64
CA HIS A 92 -11.79 3.37 -10.16
C HIS A 92 -11.85 4.91 -10.16
N LYS A 93 -12.54 5.48 -11.16
CA LYS A 93 -12.61 6.93 -11.39
C LYS A 93 -13.71 7.64 -10.60
N GLU A 94 -14.79 6.93 -10.26
CA GLU A 94 -15.98 7.53 -9.65
C GLU A 94 -15.87 7.63 -8.12
N ASP A 95 -15.41 6.56 -7.48
CA ASP A 95 -15.11 6.50 -6.06
C ASP A 95 -13.60 6.56 -5.84
N GLN A 96 -13.13 7.68 -5.32
CA GLN A 96 -11.71 7.86 -5.04
C GLN A 96 -11.22 6.96 -3.90
N PHE A 97 -12.09 6.58 -2.96
CA PHE A 97 -11.71 5.81 -1.78
C PHE A 97 -11.36 4.37 -2.13
N VAL A 98 -11.95 3.81 -3.18
CA VAL A 98 -11.59 2.46 -3.71
C VAL A 98 -10.12 2.43 -4.14
N ALA A 99 -9.66 3.45 -4.86
CA ALA A 99 -8.25 3.55 -5.28
C ALA A 99 -7.32 3.81 -4.08
N VAL A 100 -7.73 4.67 -3.14
CA VAL A 100 -6.99 4.92 -1.89
C VAL A 100 -6.83 3.62 -1.10
N ASP A 101 -7.91 2.86 -0.92
CA ASP A 101 -7.87 1.62 -0.17
C ASP A 101 -6.94 0.59 -0.82
N GLY A 102 -6.91 0.53 -2.16
CA GLY A 102 -5.98 -0.32 -2.90
C GLY A 102 -4.51 0.02 -2.65
N ILE A 103 -4.12 1.30 -2.66
CA ILE A 103 -2.72 1.69 -2.41
C ILE A 103 -2.36 1.53 -0.92
N VAL A 104 -3.31 1.73 0.00
CA VAL A 104 -3.12 1.45 1.44
C VAL A 104 -2.93 -0.05 1.68
N SER A 105 -3.68 -0.91 0.98
CA SER A 105 -3.49 -2.36 1.04
C SER A 105 -2.10 -2.77 0.57
N ILE A 106 -1.62 -2.20 -0.55
CA ILE A 106 -0.25 -2.42 -1.04
C ILE A 106 0.78 -1.95 -0.02
N PHE A 107 0.59 -0.77 0.57
CA PHE A 107 1.45 -0.24 1.62
C PHE A 107 1.58 -1.23 2.80
N HIS A 108 0.46 -1.78 3.28
CA HIS A 108 0.49 -2.77 4.37
C HIS A 108 1.30 -4.03 3.99
N LEU A 109 1.20 -4.49 2.74
CA LEU A 109 1.96 -5.66 2.26
C LEU A 109 3.46 -5.40 2.07
N LEU A 110 3.87 -4.15 1.89
CA LEU A 110 5.28 -3.75 1.77
C LEU A 110 5.97 -3.62 3.13
N LEU A 111 5.25 -3.22 4.18
CA LEU A 111 5.82 -2.99 5.52
C LEU A 111 6.76 -4.12 6.02
N PRO A 112 6.41 -5.42 5.89
CA PRO A 112 7.29 -6.48 6.36
C PRO A 112 8.63 -6.59 5.62
N GLY A 113 8.68 -6.23 4.34
CA GLY A 113 9.89 -6.23 3.53
C GLY A 113 10.72 -4.95 3.67
N ALA A 114 10.11 -3.89 4.18
CA ALA A 114 10.74 -2.59 4.41
C ALA A 114 11.26 -2.39 5.85
N SER A 115 10.85 -3.24 6.81
CA SER A 115 11.08 -3.01 8.24
C SER A 115 12.54 -3.03 8.69
N ASP A 116 13.40 -3.85 8.09
CA ASP A 116 14.82 -3.93 8.45
C ASP A 116 15.67 -2.91 7.67
N LEU A 117 15.99 -1.80 8.32
CA LEU A 117 16.86 -0.74 7.81
C LEU A 117 18.34 -0.93 8.18
N LYS A 118 18.70 -1.95 8.98
CA LYS A 118 20.09 -2.19 9.40
C LYS A 118 20.94 -2.76 8.26
N GLN A 119 20.31 -3.39 7.28
CA GLN A 119 20.97 -3.99 6.14
C GLN A 119 20.47 -3.37 4.83
N PRO A 120 21.35 -3.06 3.87
CA PRO A 120 20.97 -2.55 2.55
C PRO A 120 20.43 -3.67 1.64
N LYS A 121 19.58 -4.55 2.18
CA LYS A 121 18.87 -5.57 1.42
C LYS A 121 17.71 -4.92 0.68
N THR A 122 17.61 -5.22 -0.61
CA THR A 122 16.52 -4.75 -1.46
C THR A 122 15.18 -5.32 -1.02
N HIS A 123 14.07 -4.63 -1.32
CA HIS A 123 12.74 -5.10 -0.97
C HIS A 123 12.42 -6.45 -1.63
N PRO A 124 11.93 -7.47 -0.89
CA PRO A 124 11.67 -8.80 -1.44
C PRO A 124 10.61 -8.81 -2.54
N HIS A 125 9.63 -7.90 -2.47
CA HIS A 125 8.55 -7.81 -3.46
C HIS A 125 8.86 -6.90 -4.66
N PHE A 126 10.11 -6.43 -4.83
CA PHE A 126 10.45 -5.54 -5.95
C PHE A 126 10.23 -6.22 -7.30
N GLU A 127 10.74 -7.45 -7.49
CA GLU A 127 10.70 -8.14 -8.78
C GLU A 127 9.26 -8.46 -9.21
N VAL A 128 8.43 -8.99 -8.30
CA VAL A 128 7.02 -9.28 -8.58
C VAL A 128 6.21 -8.02 -8.93
N LEU A 129 6.48 -6.89 -8.26
CA LEU A 129 5.85 -5.60 -8.59
C LEU A 129 6.34 -5.02 -9.92
N ARG A 130 7.59 -5.28 -10.29
CA ARG A 130 8.13 -4.91 -11.60
C ARG A 130 7.45 -5.74 -12.70
N GLU A 131 7.38 -7.06 -12.52
CA GLU A 131 6.85 -8.01 -13.50
C GLU A 131 5.35 -7.81 -13.77
N CYS A 132 4.55 -7.50 -12.74
CA CYS A 132 3.13 -7.19 -12.92
C CYS A 132 2.85 -5.75 -13.38
N GLY A 133 3.89 -4.95 -13.67
CA GLY A 133 3.76 -3.53 -14.01
C GLY A 133 3.26 -2.64 -12.86
N GLY A 134 3.28 -3.16 -11.62
CA GLY A 134 2.82 -2.48 -10.43
C GLY A 134 3.59 -1.21 -10.11
N ILE A 135 4.91 -1.21 -10.33
CA ILE A 135 5.75 -0.01 -10.14
C ILE A 135 5.23 1.16 -10.99
N GLN A 136 5.01 0.94 -12.29
CA GLN A 136 4.51 1.98 -13.19
C GLN A 136 3.10 2.44 -12.80
N LYS A 137 2.22 1.52 -12.40
CA LYS A 137 0.86 1.85 -11.96
C LYS A 137 0.85 2.71 -10.69
N ILE A 138 1.75 2.45 -9.75
CA ILE A 138 1.91 3.26 -8.53
C ILE A 138 2.45 4.66 -8.88
N PHE A 139 3.40 4.77 -9.82
CA PHE A 139 3.87 6.07 -10.31
C PHE A 139 2.76 6.87 -11.02
N ASN A 140 1.96 6.22 -11.86
CA ASN A 140 0.82 6.86 -12.51
C ASN A 140 -0.20 7.33 -11.47
N LEU A 141 -0.51 6.51 -10.46
CA LEU A 141 -1.39 6.90 -9.36
C LEU A 141 -0.89 8.18 -8.66
N PHE A 142 0.42 8.24 -8.36
CA PHE A 142 1.05 9.42 -7.77
C PHE A 142 0.93 10.68 -8.65
N ARG A 143 1.15 10.54 -9.96
CA ARG A 143 1.12 11.67 -10.90
C ARG A 143 -0.30 12.16 -11.21
N GLU A 144 -1.22 11.24 -11.47
CA GLU A 144 -2.52 11.52 -12.09
C GLU A 144 -3.62 11.80 -11.07
N ARG A 145 -3.54 11.24 -9.86
CA ARG A 145 -4.58 11.44 -8.85
C ARG A 145 -4.49 12.82 -8.21
N LYS A 146 -5.66 13.40 -7.93
CA LYS A 146 -5.80 14.70 -7.26
C LYS A 146 -5.87 14.58 -5.74
N ASP A 147 -6.34 13.43 -5.24
CA ASP A 147 -6.52 13.21 -3.83
C ASP A 147 -5.19 12.99 -3.12
N LYS A 148 -5.02 13.65 -1.96
CA LYS A 148 -3.75 13.65 -1.23
C LYS A 148 -3.39 12.26 -0.72
N ALA A 149 -4.38 11.49 -0.27
CA ALA A 149 -4.17 10.16 0.30
C ALA A 149 -3.52 9.21 -0.72
N SER A 150 -4.03 9.14 -1.95
CA SER A 150 -3.43 8.31 -3.00
C SER A 150 -1.99 8.70 -3.28
N LYS A 151 -1.69 10.00 -3.34
CA LYS A 151 -0.34 10.51 -3.61
C LYS A 151 0.63 10.24 -2.46
N ASP A 152 0.20 10.49 -1.23
CA ASP A 152 0.97 10.26 -0.01
C ASP A 152 1.34 8.77 0.09
N PHE A 153 0.35 7.87 0.03
CA PHE A 153 0.60 6.42 0.10
C PHE A 153 1.38 5.89 -1.10
N ALA A 154 1.20 6.44 -2.31
CA ALA A 154 2.03 6.09 -3.45
C ALA A 154 3.49 6.44 -3.20
N CYS A 155 3.79 7.65 -2.69
CA CYS A 155 5.16 8.03 -2.32
C CYS A 155 5.76 7.09 -1.26
N PHE A 156 4.98 6.73 -0.25
CA PHE A 156 5.44 5.79 0.79
C PHE A 156 5.75 4.42 0.19
N CYS A 157 4.87 3.89 -0.65
CA CYS A 157 5.08 2.62 -1.36
C CYS A 157 6.33 2.68 -2.23
N ILE A 158 6.53 3.76 -3.00
CA ILE A 158 7.71 3.93 -3.86
C ILE A 158 8.99 3.88 -3.02
N GLY A 159 9.04 4.60 -1.91
CA GLY A 159 10.21 4.60 -1.03
C GLY A 159 10.53 3.22 -0.47
N MET A 160 9.49 2.46 -0.07
CA MET A 160 9.63 1.09 0.42
C MET A 160 10.03 0.09 -0.67
N ILE A 161 9.43 0.16 -1.86
CA ILE A 161 9.73 -0.71 -3.00
C ILE A 161 11.20 -0.53 -3.42
N PHE A 162 11.67 0.71 -3.51
CA PHE A 162 13.03 1.05 -3.90
C PHE A 162 14.02 1.04 -2.73
N LYS A 163 13.70 0.33 -1.63
CA LYS A 163 14.63 0.10 -0.53
C LYS A 163 15.98 -0.39 -1.06
N ALA A 164 17.05 0.33 -0.74
CA ALA A 164 18.43 0.07 -1.19
C ALA A 164 18.63 -0.02 -2.72
N ARG A 165 17.64 0.37 -3.54
CA ARG A 165 17.73 0.41 -5.00
C ARG A 165 17.75 1.85 -5.48
N GLU A 166 18.47 2.10 -6.58
CA GLU A 166 18.45 3.42 -7.20
C GLU A 166 17.09 3.67 -7.85
N LEU A 167 16.52 4.83 -7.58
CA LEU A 167 15.29 5.30 -8.20
C LEU A 167 15.65 6.20 -9.40
N GLU A 168 14.92 6.04 -10.50
CA GLU A 168 15.15 6.84 -11.72
C GLU A 168 15.12 8.34 -11.42
N CYS A 169 16.06 9.10 -12.00
CA CYS A 169 16.30 10.51 -11.67
C CYS A 169 15.03 11.37 -11.66
N GLN A 170 14.19 11.28 -12.70
CA GLN A 170 12.97 12.07 -12.81
C GLN A 170 11.97 11.72 -11.71
N ILE A 171 11.68 10.43 -11.54
CA ILE A 171 10.72 9.94 -10.54
C ILE A 171 11.21 10.26 -9.13
N ARG A 172 12.51 10.07 -8.88
CA ARG A 172 13.14 10.40 -7.60
C ARG A 172 12.94 11.86 -7.25
N ARG A 173 13.22 12.77 -8.18
CA ARG A 173 13.03 14.21 -7.96
C ARG A 173 11.57 14.55 -7.64
N GLU A 174 10.62 14.03 -8.40
CA GLU A 174 9.19 14.30 -8.18
C GLU A 174 8.71 13.81 -6.81
N VAL A 175 9.10 12.58 -6.42
CA VAL A 175 8.74 12.01 -5.12
C VAL A 175 9.36 12.79 -3.96
N LEU A 176 10.65 13.14 -4.04
CA LEU A 176 11.33 13.87 -2.97
C LEU A 176 10.76 15.28 -2.78
N ILE A 177 10.49 16.01 -3.87
CA ILE A 177 9.87 17.34 -3.81
C ILE A 177 8.48 17.24 -3.17
N TYR A 178 7.68 16.25 -3.58
CA TYR A 178 6.34 16.06 -3.02
C TYR A 178 6.39 15.72 -1.54
N MET A 179 7.20 14.72 -1.13
CA MET A 179 7.34 14.33 0.27
C MET A 179 7.80 15.51 1.12
N LYS A 180 8.84 16.25 0.69
CA LYS A 180 9.34 17.44 1.40
C LYS A 180 8.23 18.47 1.64
N ALA A 181 7.45 18.79 0.61
CA ALA A 181 6.36 19.76 0.71
C ALA A 181 5.21 19.32 1.65
N ARG A 182 5.14 18.03 1.98
CA ARG A 182 4.09 17.43 2.81
C ARG A 182 4.54 17.15 4.24
N LEU A 183 5.84 16.97 4.51
CA LEU A 183 6.39 16.56 5.81
C LEU A 183 5.83 17.34 7.01
N ASP A 184 5.76 18.67 6.92
CA ASP A 184 5.28 19.53 8.02
C ASP A 184 3.74 19.52 8.19
N ARG A 185 3.02 18.96 7.22
CA ARG A 185 1.55 18.88 7.22
C ARG A 185 1.05 17.50 7.60
N TYR A 186 1.94 16.54 7.76
CA TYR A 186 1.61 15.19 8.17
C TYR A 186 1.31 15.15 9.67
N ASP A 187 0.35 14.31 10.05
CA ASP A 187 0.28 13.88 11.45
C ASP A 187 1.52 13.06 11.82
N GLN A 188 1.69 12.78 13.12
CA GLN A 188 2.87 12.06 13.62
C GLN A 188 3.04 10.68 12.96
N GLY A 189 1.95 9.96 12.67
CA GLY A 189 2.00 8.64 12.05
C GLY A 189 2.40 8.71 10.58
N GLN A 190 1.83 9.67 9.84
CA GLN A 190 2.18 9.96 8.46
C GLN A 190 3.64 10.43 8.34
N GLN A 191 4.10 11.26 9.26
CA GLN A 191 5.48 11.76 9.27
C GLN A 191 6.47 10.63 9.53
N SER A 192 6.19 9.77 10.51
CA SER A 192 6.97 8.56 10.78
C SER A 192 7.06 7.65 9.55
N THR A 193 5.92 7.44 8.87
CA THR A 193 5.85 6.65 7.63
C THR A 193 6.68 7.27 6.50
N ALA A 194 6.59 8.59 6.33
CA ALA A 194 7.36 9.32 5.33
C ALA A 194 8.87 9.19 5.59
N PHE A 195 9.32 9.39 6.83
CA PHE A 195 10.72 9.21 7.18
C PHE A 195 11.19 7.77 7.01
N HIS A 196 10.35 6.78 7.32
CA HIS A 196 10.68 5.38 7.07
C HIS A 196 10.90 5.10 5.57
N ALA A 197 10.01 5.60 4.71
CA ALA A 197 10.15 5.46 3.25
C ALA A 197 11.39 6.19 2.71
N LEU A 198 11.71 7.39 3.23
CA LEU A 198 12.94 8.10 2.87
C LEU A 198 14.20 7.36 3.33
N ASN A 199 14.17 6.77 4.53
CA ASN A 199 15.27 5.94 5.03
C ASN A 199 15.48 4.69 4.17
N CYS A 200 14.40 4.05 3.68
CA CYS A 200 14.51 2.96 2.70
C CYS A 200 15.26 3.40 1.43
N LEU A 201 14.91 4.56 0.87
CA LEU A 201 15.59 5.13 -0.30
C LEU A 201 17.06 5.44 0.00
N ALA A 202 17.35 6.04 1.16
CA ALA A 202 18.69 6.49 1.56
C ALA A 202 19.71 5.35 1.78
N LEU A 203 19.27 4.09 1.84
CA LEU A 203 20.16 2.94 1.79
C LEU A 203 20.93 2.86 0.46
N ASN A 204 20.36 3.40 -0.63
CA ASN A 204 21.09 3.59 -1.88
C ASN A 204 21.88 4.92 -1.86
N PRO A 205 23.18 4.95 -2.22
CA PRO A 205 24.00 6.16 -2.20
C PRO A 205 23.50 7.32 -3.06
N SER A 206 23.01 7.04 -4.27
CA SER A 206 22.52 8.06 -5.21
C SER A 206 21.27 8.73 -4.66
N ASN A 207 20.32 7.94 -4.15
CA ASN A 207 19.12 8.47 -3.51
C ASN A 207 19.46 9.27 -2.23
N ARG A 208 20.39 8.79 -1.40
CA ARG A 208 20.81 9.50 -0.19
C ARG A 208 21.42 10.87 -0.49
N TYR A 209 22.24 10.95 -1.52
CA TYR A 209 22.81 12.21 -1.97
C TYR A 209 21.71 13.21 -2.35
N GLU A 210 20.72 12.77 -3.12
CA GLU A 210 19.61 13.60 -3.58
C GLU A 210 18.70 14.05 -2.42
N ILE A 211 18.38 13.16 -1.47
CA ILE A 211 17.63 13.51 -0.25
C ILE A 211 18.30 14.66 0.50
N LYS A 212 19.64 14.58 0.67
CA LYS A 212 20.41 15.66 1.31
C LYS A 212 20.43 16.93 0.47
N ARG A 213 20.60 16.81 -0.86
CA ARG A 213 20.61 17.96 -1.77
C ARG A 213 19.29 18.72 -1.77
N GLU A 214 18.16 18.00 -1.68
CA GLU A 214 16.84 18.59 -1.52
C GLU A 214 16.60 19.18 -0.11
N GLY A 215 17.56 19.08 0.81
CA GLY A 215 17.45 19.64 2.17
C GLY A 215 16.41 18.93 3.02
N ILE A 216 16.31 17.60 2.88
CA ILE A 216 15.43 16.76 3.70
C ILE A 216 16.28 16.11 4.80
N ASP A 217 16.06 16.54 6.05
CA ASP A 217 16.72 15.94 7.21
C ASP A 217 15.95 14.69 7.66
N ILE A 218 16.51 13.52 7.33
CA ILE A 218 15.96 12.23 7.75
C ILE A 218 16.52 11.84 9.13
N PRO A 219 15.67 11.55 10.13
CA PRO A 219 16.11 10.95 11.38
C PRO A 219 16.80 9.61 11.10
N LYS A 220 17.89 9.33 11.81
CA LYS A 220 18.51 8.00 11.76
C LYS A 220 17.52 6.97 12.31
N PRO A 221 17.40 5.80 11.65
CA PRO A 221 16.54 4.72 12.13
C PRO A 221 17.07 4.08 13.42
#